data_AF-V4RLY9-F1
#
_entry.id   AF-V4RLY9-F1
#
_cell.length_a   1.000
_cell.length_b   1.000
_cell.length_c   1.000
_cell.angle_alpha   90.00
_cell.angle_beta   90.00
_cell.angle_gamma   90.00
#
_symmetry.space_group_name_H-M   'P 1'
#
loop_
_entity.id
_entity.type
_entity.pdbx_description
1 polymer ?
#
loop_
_entity_poly.entity_id
_entity_poly.type
_entity_poly.pdbx_seq_one_letter_code
_entity_poly.pdbx_strand_id
1 'polypeptide(L)'
;MQVLNKKCDAFYRLTRPYSCVSIIAALLSVSLLPLQSPADFTPKLIIEAFKCMVPAIMMNNYANAINQLADVHIDKVNKPYLPLACGDFSMGEGLAITIASPLMAVAMGIMLRSPPLVIGFIIWCIVGGAYSIDLPPLLRWKGNPLMAAVTIIKNCAW
;
A
#
# COMPACT_ATOMS: atom_id res chain seq x y z
N MET A 1 -3.72 -23.24 -16.23
CA MET A 1 -2.76 -23.20 -15.11
C MET A 1 -1.56 -22.27 -15.37
N GLN A 2 -0.91 -22.35 -16.54
CA GLN A 2 0.25 -21.50 -16.87
C GLN A 2 -0.03 -19.99 -16.88
N VAL A 3 -1.18 -19.55 -17.42
CA VAL A 3 -1.57 -18.11 -17.45
C VAL A 3 -1.78 -17.56 -16.04
N LEU A 4 -2.44 -18.33 -15.17
CA LEU A 4 -2.67 -17.95 -13.78
C LEU A 4 -1.35 -17.79 -13.02
N ASN A 5 -0.43 -18.75 -13.15
CA ASN A 5 0.87 -18.67 -12.51
C ASN A 5 1.67 -17.43 -12.94
N LYS A 6 1.62 -17.08 -14.23
CA LYS A 6 2.25 -15.85 -14.74
C LYS A 6 1.63 -14.59 -14.14
N LYS A 7 0.29 -14.53 -14.01
CA LYS A 7 -0.39 -13.39 -13.39
C LYS A 7 -0.11 -13.30 -11.89
N CYS A 8 0.00 -14.42 -11.18
CA CYS A 8 0.41 -14.45 -9.77
C CYS A 8 1.84 -13.94 -9.59
N ASP A 9 2.78 -14.37 -10.44
CA ASP A 9 4.15 -13.85 -10.42
C ASP A 9 4.20 -12.35 -10.73
N ALA A 10 3.46 -11.89 -11.75
CA ALA A 10 3.35 -10.47 -12.06
C ALA A 10 2.76 -9.69 -10.88
N PHE A 11 1.75 -10.23 -10.20
CA PHE A 11 1.19 -9.61 -9.00
C PHE A 11 2.18 -9.58 -7.83
N TYR A 12 2.99 -10.61 -7.64
CA TYR A 12 4.08 -10.62 -6.67
C TYR A 12 5.11 -9.53 -6.97
N ARG A 13 5.54 -9.40 -8.23
CA ARG A 13 6.45 -8.32 -8.65
C ARG A 13 5.83 -6.93 -8.52
N LEU A 14 4.51 -6.81 -8.76
CA LEU A 14 3.77 -5.55 -8.63
C LEU A 14 3.76 -5.09 -7.17
N THR A 15 3.37 -5.98 -6.26
CA THR A 15 3.14 -5.67 -4.85
C THR A 15 4.41 -5.54 -4.03
N ARG A 16 5.56 -6.03 -4.54
CA ARG A 16 6.86 -5.96 -3.87
C ARG A 16 6.74 -6.32 -2.38
N PRO A 17 6.44 -7.58 -2.02
CA PRO A 17 6.03 -7.94 -0.65
C PRO A 17 7.03 -7.55 0.44
N TYR A 18 8.32 -7.44 0.12
CA TYR A 18 9.34 -6.92 1.04
C TYR A 18 9.01 -5.49 1.53
N SER A 19 8.30 -4.68 0.74
CA SER A 19 7.84 -3.34 1.12
C SER A 19 6.73 -3.34 2.16
N CYS A 20 6.10 -4.50 2.42
CA CYS A 20 5.14 -4.66 3.50
C CYS A 20 5.79 -4.88 4.87
N VAL A 21 7.10 -5.21 4.93
CA VAL A 21 7.77 -5.55 6.19
C VAL A 21 7.69 -4.41 7.21
N SER A 22 7.92 -3.17 6.76
CA SER A 22 7.82 -1.99 7.64
C SER A 22 6.39 -1.76 8.14
N ILE A 23 5.40 -1.94 7.28
CA ILE A 23 3.96 -1.79 7.62
C ILE A 23 3.55 -2.85 8.64
N ILE A 24 3.96 -4.11 8.44
CA ILE A 24 3.69 -5.21 9.37
C ILE A 24 4.34 -4.94 10.72
N ALA A 25 5.62 -4.53 10.74
CA ALA A 25 6.33 -4.21 11.96
C ALA A 25 5.67 -3.04 12.71
N ALA A 26 5.27 -1.97 12.00
CA ALA A 26 4.58 -0.83 12.59
C ALA A 26 3.22 -1.23 13.21
N LEU A 27 2.38 -1.97 12.47
CA LEU A 27 1.09 -2.43 12.97
C LEU A 27 1.22 -3.34 14.19
N LEU A 28 2.18 -4.26 14.18
CA LEU A 28 2.46 -5.10 15.35
C LEU A 28 2.90 -4.23 16.52
N SER A 29 3.81 -3.27 16.32
CA SER A 29 4.24 -2.34 17.37
C SER A 29 3.07 -1.55 17.96
N VAL A 30 2.20 -0.98 17.11
CA VAL A 30 1.05 -0.17 17.54
C VAL A 30 0.01 -1.03 18.24
N SER A 31 -0.19 -2.28 17.80
CA SER A 31 -1.12 -3.20 18.46
C SER A 31 -0.74 -3.52 19.91
N LEU A 32 0.53 -3.32 20.28
CA LEU A 32 1.00 -3.56 21.66
C LEU A 32 0.84 -2.33 22.56
N LEU A 33 0.62 -1.12 22.01
CA LEU A 33 0.48 0.12 22.79
C LEU A 33 -0.62 0.09 23.87
N PRO A 34 -1.78 -0.58 23.67
CA PRO A 34 -2.84 -0.62 24.68
C PRO A 34 -2.56 -1.58 25.85
N LEU A 35 -1.49 -2.38 25.80
CA LEU A 35 -1.17 -3.35 26.85
C LEU A 35 -0.72 -2.64 28.13
N GLN A 36 -1.43 -2.87 29.24
CA GLN A 36 -1.08 -2.33 30.56
C GLN A 36 -0.43 -3.39 31.46
N SER A 37 -0.69 -4.67 31.17
CA SER A 37 -0.16 -5.82 31.87
C SER A 37 0.00 -7.02 30.92
N PRO A 38 0.79 -8.06 31.29
CA PRO A 38 0.86 -9.29 30.50
C PRO A 38 -0.48 -10.01 30.30
N ALA A 39 -1.47 -9.78 31.18
CA ALA A 39 -2.81 -10.36 31.07
C ALA A 39 -3.63 -9.78 29.90
N ASP A 40 -3.29 -8.58 29.43
CA ASP A 40 -3.97 -7.94 28.30
C ASP A 40 -3.58 -8.57 26.95
N PHE A 41 -2.50 -9.37 26.93
CA PHE A 41 -2.07 -10.12 25.77
C PHE A 41 -3.01 -11.31 25.53
N THR A 42 -4.09 -11.04 24.81
CA THR A 42 -5.17 -12.00 24.58
C THR A 42 -5.24 -12.44 23.11
N PRO A 43 -5.82 -13.61 22.82
CA PRO A 43 -6.11 -14.03 21.44
C PRO A 43 -6.93 -13.00 20.66
N LYS A 44 -7.80 -12.24 21.37
CA LYS A 44 -8.57 -11.14 20.77
C LYS A 44 -7.66 -10.07 20.19
N LEU A 45 -6.63 -9.64 20.92
CA LEU A 45 -5.67 -8.65 20.43
C LEU A 45 -4.99 -9.12 19.15
N ILE A 46 -4.55 -10.37 19.12
CA ILE A 46 -3.90 -10.98 17.95
C ILE A 46 -4.87 -10.99 16.75
N ILE A 47 -6.11 -11.40 16.95
CA ILE A 47 -7.14 -11.43 15.89
C ILE A 47 -7.40 -10.02 15.34
N GLU A 48 -7.55 -9.01 16.21
CA GLU A 48 -7.76 -7.64 15.76
C GLU A 48 -6.54 -7.06 15.03
N ALA A 49 -5.31 -7.39 15.46
CA ALA A 49 -4.10 -7.02 14.74
C ALA A 49 -4.09 -7.61 13.32
N PHE A 50 -4.38 -8.91 13.16
CA PHE A 50 -4.46 -9.55 11.85
C PHE A 50 -5.56 -8.95 10.96
N LYS A 51 -6.72 -8.60 11.52
CA LYS A 51 -7.80 -7.94 10.78
C LYS A 51 -7.37 -6.58 10.21
N CYS A 52 -6.54 -5.83 10.94
CA CYS A 52 -5.99 -4.55 10.48
C CYS A 52 -4.87 -4.71 9.44
N MET A 53 -4.15 -5.83 9.43
CA MET A 53 -3.06 -6.08 8.48
C MET A 53 -3.56 -6.22 7.03
N VAL A 54 -4.68 -6.89 6.83
CA VAL A 54 -5.24 -7.13 5.47
C VAL A 54 -5.50 -5.82 4.71
N PRO A 55 -6.27 -4.84 5.25
CA PRO A 55 -6.48 -3.58 4.55
C PRO A 55 -5.19 -2.74 4.42
N ALA A 56 -4.23 -2.85 5.34
CA ALA A 56 -2.94 -2.18 5.21
C ALA A 56 -2.10 -2.74 4.06
N ILE A 57 -2.14 -4.06 3.83
CA ILE A 57 -1.52 -4.69 2.65
C ILE A 57 -2.21 -4.19 1.37
N MET A 58 -3.54 -4.02 1.37
CA MET A 58 -4.23 -3.41 0.23
C MET A 58 -3.76 -1.97 -0.03
N MET A 59 -3.49 -1.19 1.00
CA MET A 59 -2.91 0.15 0.85
C MET A 59 -1.47 0.15 0.33
N ASN A 60 -0.68 -0.89 0.63
CA ASN A 60 0.62 -1.09 0.01
C ASN A 60 0.50 -1.42 -1.48
N ASN A 61 -0.43 -2.31 -1.85
CA ASN A 61 -0.72 -2.66 -3.24
C ASN A 61 -1.12 -1.42 -4.05
N TYR A 62 -1.99 -0.57 -3.48
CA TYR A 62 -2.33 0.73 -4.02
C TYR A 62 -1.09 1.58 -4.33
N ALA A 63 -0.22 1.77 -3.33
CA ALA A 63 0.95 2.63 -3.43
C ALA A 63 1.94 2.13 -4.50
N ASN A 64 2.15 0.81 -4.58
CA ASN A 64 3.01 0.22 -5.60
C ASN A 64 2.41 0.30 -7.01
N ALA A 65 1.11 0.07 -7.16
CA ALA A 65 0.43 0.11 -8.44
C ALA A 65 0.36 1.55 -9.00
N ILE A 66 -0.02 2.54 -8.18
CA ILE A 66 -0.08 3.95 -8.62
C ILE A 66 1.32 4.49 -8.95
N ASN A 67 2.35 4.07 -8.22
CA ASN A 67 3.72 4.45 -8.52
C ASN A 67 4.16 3.93 -9.90
N GLN A 68 3.92 2.65 -10.18
CA GLN A 68 4.28 2.06 -11.47
C GLN A 68 3.45 2.61 -12.64
N LEU A 69 2.16 2.92 -12.44
CA LEU A 69 1.34 3.58 -13.45
C LEU A 69 1.92 4.94 -13.84
N ALA A 70 2.31 5.74 -12.85
CA ALA A 70 2.85 7.07 -13.09
C ALA A 70 4.27 7.06 -13.69
N ASP A 71 5.05 6.01 -13.42
CA ASP A 71 6.42 5.88 -13.91
C ASP A 71 6.57 4.91 -15.09
N VAL A 72 5.48 4.43 -15.71
CA VAL A 72 5.54 3.37 -16.73
C VAL A 72 6.57 3.64 -17.84
N HIS A 73 6.67 4.87 -18.32
CA HIS A 73 7.63 5.25 -19.37
C HIS A 73 9.08 5.27 -18.87
N ILE A 74 9.29 5.68 -17.62
CA ILE A 74 10.60 5.73 -16.96
C ILE A 74 11.06 4.32 -16.61
N ASP A 75 10.16 3.51 -16.06
CA ASP A 75 10.42 2.13 -15.66
C ASP A 75 10.68 1.22 -16.86
N LYS A 76 10.16 1.52 -18.06
CA LYS A 76 10.56 0.81 -19.29
C LYS A 76 12.07 0.91 -19.57
N VAL A 77 12.73 1.98 -19.14
CA VAL A 77 14.18 2.14 -19.28
C VAL A 77 14.91 1.62 -18.05
N ASN A 78 14.48 2.04 -16.85
CA ASN A 78 15.22 1.80 -15.62
C ASN A 78 14.94 0.45 -14.97
N LYS A 79 13.72 -0.06 -15.12
CA LYS A 79 13.20 -1.26 -14.44
C LYS A 79 12.29 -2.07 -15.37
N PRO A 80 12.79 -2.52 -16.54
CA PRO A 80 11.97 -3.10 -17.59
C PRO A 80 11.27 -4.40 -17.16
N TYR A 81 11.70 -5.04 -16.08
CA TYR A 81 11.12 -6.24 -15.50
C TYR A 81 9.83 -5.99 -14.68
N LEU A 82 9.44 -4.73 -14.45
CA LEU A 82 8.24 -4.41 -13.69
C LEU A 82 6.97 -4.72 -14.49
N PRO A 83 5.92 -5.26 -13.85
CA PRO A 83 4.74 -5.79 -14.56
C PRO A 83 4.06 -4.85 -15.55
N LEU A 84 3.96 -3.55 -15.23
CA LEU A 84 3.39 -2.55 -16.14
C LEU A 84 4.37 -2.12 -17.23
N ALA A 85 5.68 -2.17 -16.96
CA ALA A 85 6.72 -1.79 -17.91
C ALA A 85 6.94 -2.89 -18.98
N CYS A 86 7.01 -4.17 -18.56
CA CYS A 86 7.15 -5.32 -19.47
C CYS A 86 5.83 -5.72 -20.15
N GLY A 87 4.68 -5.25 -19.65
CA GLY A 87 3.36 -5.57 -20.21
C GLY A 87 2.72 -6.85 -19.68
N ASP A 88 3.24 -7.44 -18.60
CA ASP A 88 2.57 -8.55 -17.90
C ASP A 88 1.21 -8.12 -17.31
N PHE A 89 1.09 -6.84 -16.95
CA PHE A 89 -0.18 -6.15 -16.75
C PHE A 89 -0.36 -5.05 -17.79
N SER A 90 -1.58 -4.96 -18.32
CA SER A 90 -2.04 -3.81 -19.09
C SER A 90 -2.22 -2.59 -18.20
N MET A 91 -2.24 -1.40 -18.80
CA MET A 91 -2.55 -0.15 -18.08
C MET A 91 -3.94 -0.21 -17.41
N GLY A 92 -4.92 -0.86 -18.05
CA GLY A 92 -6.26 -1.06 -17.49
C GLY A 92 -6.26 -1.95 -16.25
N GLU A 93 -5.50 -3.05 -16.26
CA GLU A 93 -5.32 -3.91 -15.08
C GLU A 93 -4.61 -3.18 -13.94
N GLY A 94 -3.55 -2.42 -14.25
CA GLY A 94 -2.87 -1.58 -13.26
C GLY A 94 -3.81 -0.57 -12.62
N LEU A 95 -4.60 0.15 -13.44
CA LEU A 95 -5.58 1.12 -12.96
C LEU A 95 -6.67 0.45 -12.10
N ALA A 96 -7.15 -0.72 -12.51
CA ALA A 96 -8.13 -1.49 -11.74
C ALA A 96 -7.58 -1.86 -10.36
N ILE A 97 -6.33 -2.33 -10.27
CA ILE A 97 -5.68 -2.64 -8.98
C ILE A 97 -5.53 -1.35 -8.14
N THR A 98 -5.10 -0.24 -8.75
CA THR A 98 -4.96 1.05 -8.07
C THR A 98 -6.30 1.57 -7.50
N ILE A 99 -7.43 1.35 -8.16
CA ILE A 99 -8.74 1.81 -7.66
C ILE A 99 -9.35 0.80 -6.68
N ALA A 100 -9.28 -0.49 -6.98
CA ALA A 100 -9.91 -1.52 -6.16
C ALA A 100 -9.25 -1.67 -4.79
N SER A 101 -7.92 -1.61 -4.72
CA SER A 101 -7.18 -1.81 -3.47
C SER A 101 -7.57 -0.84 -2.34
N PRO A 102 -7.57 0.49 -2.55
CA PRO A 102 -7.97 1.43 -1.49
C PRO A 102 -9.47 1.36 -1.18
N LEU A 103 -10.33 1.07 -2.15
CA LEU A 103 -11.77 0.87 -1.90
C LEU A 103 -12.00 -0.33 -0.97
N MET A 104 -11.31 -1.45 -1.20
CA MET A 104 -11.36 -2.61 -0.32
C MET A 104 -10.82 -2.26 1.08
N ALA A 105 -9.69 -1.54 1.17
CA ALA A 105 -9.14 -1.14 2.46
C ALA A 105 -10.12 -0.27 3.28
N VAL A 106 -10.74 0.72 2.65
CA VAL A 106 -11.74 1.60 3.27
C VAL A 106 -12.98 0.81 3.68
N ALA A 107 -13.50 -0.07 2.80
CA ALA A 107 -14.65 -0.91 3.11
C ALA A 107 -14.37 -1.81 4.33
N MET A 108 -13.19 -2.42 4.40
CA MET A 108 -12.76 -3.20 5.55
C MET A 108 -12.63 -2.34 6.82
N GLY A 109 -12.08 -1.13 6.72
CA GLY A 109 -12.02 -0.18 7.84
C GLY A 109 -13.41 0.15 8.40
N ILE A 110 -14.41 0.33 7.53
CA ILE A 110 -15.81 0.54 7.92
C ILE A 110 -16.38 -0.71 8.58
N MET A 111 -16.15 -1.90 8.03
CA MET A 111 -16.60 -3.18 8.62
C MET A 111 -16.00 -3.43 10.01
N LEU A 112 -14.76 -3.01 10.24
CA LEU A 112 -14.09 -3.05 11.54
C LEU A 112 -14.58 -1.97 12.52
N ARG A 113 -15.48 -1.07 12.07
CA ARG A 113 -16.04 0.03 12.86
C ARG A 113 -14.96 0.91 13.50
N SER A 114 -13.88 1.14 12.76
CA SER A 114 -12.74 1.94 13.21
C SER A 114 -12.61 3.22 12.38
N PRO A 115 -13.21 4.35 12.83
CA PRO A 115 -13.02 5.64 12.16
C PRO A 115 -11.55 6.03 11.97
N PRO A 116 -10.62 5.78 12.93
CA PRO A 116 -9.20 6.08 12.72
C PRO A 116 -8.59 5.34 11.54
N LEU A 117 -8.92 4.05 11.34
CA LEU A 117 -8.42 3.29 10.19
C LEU A 117 -8.94 3.85 8.86
N VAL A 118 -10.23 4.18 8.80
CA VAL A 118 -10.84 4.74 7.58
C VAL A 118 -10.18 6.07 7.22
N ILE A 119 -10.03 6.98 8.18
CA ILE A 119 -9.39 8.28 7.97
C ILE A 119 -7.92 8.09 7.55
N GLY A 120 -7.20 7.19 8.24
CA GLY A 120 -5.81 6.87 7.92
C GLY A 120 -5.64 6.36 6.49
N PHE A 121 -6.52 5.48 6.01
CA PHE A 121 -6.50 4.99 4.63
C PHE A 121 -6.82 6.08 3.61
N ILE A 122 -7.78 6.98 3.89
CA ILE A 122 -8.06 8.11 3.01
C ILE A 122 -6.84 9.04 2.90
N ILE A 123 -6.21 9.37 4.03
CA ILE A 123 -4.99 10.18 4.05
C ILE A 123 -3.88 9.46 3.28
N TRP A 124 -3.73 8.15 3.48
CA TRP A 124 -2.75 7.34 2.76
C TRP A 124 -2.97 7.42 1.24
N CYS A 125 -4.21 7.29 0.78
CA CYS A 125 -4.57 7.46 -0.64
C CYS A 125 -4.11 8.81 -1.17
N ILE A 126 -4.49 9.90 -0.50
CA ILE A 126 -4.15 11.26 -0.93
C ILE A 126 -2.64 11.44 -1.03
N VAL A 127 -1.90 11.04 0.00
CA VAL A 127 -0.44 11.16 0.05
C VAL A 127 0.24 10.27 -1.00
N GLY A 128 -0.24 9.04 -1.21
CA GLY A 128 0.28 8.14 -2.23
C GLY A 128 0.06 8.65 -3.66
N GLY A 129 -1.11 9.25 -3.90
CA GLY A 129 -1.42 9.98 -5.13
C GLY A 129 -0.50 11.17 -5.34
N ALA A 130 -0.39 12.06 -4.34
CA ALA A 130 0.47 13.24 -4.40
C ALA A 130 1.96 12.90 -4.60
N TYR A 131 2.41 11.77 -4.05
CA TYR A 131 3.74 11.24 -4.28
C TYR A 131 3.99 10.77 -5.71
N SER A 132 3.01 10.07 -6.29
CA SER A 132 3.21 9.30 -7.52
C SER A 132 2.79 10.03 -8.78
N ILE A 133 1.60 10.63 -8.78
CA ILE A 133 0.95 11.20 -9.97
C ILE A 133 1.75 12.40 -10.45
N ASP A 134 2.06 12.41 -11.74
CA ASP A 134 2.71 13.54 -12.40
C ASP A 134 1.68 14.57 -12.86
N LEU A 135 1.31 15.48 -11.96
CA LEU A 135 0.45 16.62 -12.30
C LEU A 135 1.15 17.92 -11.86
N PRO A 136 1.95 18.53 -12.76
CA PRO A 136 2.63 19.79 -12.48
C PRO A 136 1.61 20.90 -12.17
N PRO A 137 1.86 21.80 -11.18
CA PRO A 137 3.06 21.92 -10.34
C PRO A 137 2.94 21.30 -8.94
N LEU A 138 1.85 20.63 -8.59
CA LEU A 138 1.52 20.28 -7.19
C LEU A 138 1.75 18.80 -6.82
N LEU A 139 1.63 17.88 -7.79
CA LEU A 139 1.75 16.44 -7.58
C LEU A 139 3.06 15.92 -8.21
N ARG A 140 3.60 14.81 -7.68
CA ARG A 140 4.95 14.21 -7.89
C ARG A 140 5.95 14.55 -6.78
N TRP A 141 5.53 14.43 -5.52
CA TRP A 141 6.37 14.72 -4.35
C TRP A 141 7.66 13.91 -4.27
N LYS A 142 7.75 12.75 -4.93
CA LYS A 142 8.99 11.99 -5.07
C LYS A 142 10.14 12.77 -5.73
N GLY A 143 9.83 13.83 -6.49
CA GLY A 143 10.83 14.74 -7.07
C GLY A 143 11.43 15.73 -6.06
N ASN A 144 10.84 15.87 -4.87
CA ASN A 144 11.34 16.74 -3.80
C ASN A 144 11.80 15.90 -2.59
N PRO A 145 13.08 15.99 -2.17
CA PRO A 145 13.61 15.19 -1.05
C PRO A 145 12.83 15.32 0.27
N LEU A 146 12.35 16.52 0.60
CA LEU A 146 11.59 16.76 1.84
C LEU A 146 10.23 16.07 1.78
N MET A 147 9.52 16.22 0.67
CA MET A 147 8.19 15.64 0.51
C MET A 147 8.26 14.12 0.38
N ALA A 148 9.35 13.58 -0.19
CA ALA A 148 9.65 12.15 -0.17
C ALA A 148 9.91 11.61 1.24
N ALA A 149 10.62 12.37 2.10
CA ALA A 149 10.82 11.98 3.49
C ALA A 149 9.49 11.94 4.27
N VAL A 150 8.62 12.93 4.08
CA VAL A 150 7.28 12.97 4.70
C VAL A 150 6.43 11.76 4.30
N THR A 151 6.48 11.33 3.04
CA THR A 151 5.71 10.16 2.59
C THR A 151 6.26 8.84 3.12
N ILE A 152 7.56 8.74 3.38
CA ILE A 152 8.19 7.57 4.01
C ILE A 152 7.83 7.49 5.49
N ILE A 153 7.89 8.61 6.23
CA ILE A 153 7.54 8.67 7.66
C ILE A 153 6.11 8.18 7.90
N LYS A 154 5.18 8.43 6.97
CA LYS A 154 3.82 7.90 7.02
C LYS A 154 3.79 6.38 7.23
N ASN A 155 4.72 5.62 6.65
CA ASN A 155 4.72 4.16 6.80
C ASN A 155 5.11 3.70 8.23
N CYS A 156 5.59 4.61 9.08
CA CYS A 156 6.02 4.34 10.45
C CYS A 156 5.09 4.93 11.53
N ALA A 157 4.04 5.68 11.15
CA ALA A 157 3.36 6.61 12.06
C ALA A 157 1.85 6.34 12.31
N TRP A 158 1.37 5.10 12.15
CA TRP A 158 -0.05 4.77 12.37
C TRP A 158 -0.23 3.48 13.15
#